data_AF-A0A930SG38-F1
#
_entry.id   AF-A0A930SG38-F1
#
_cell.length_a   1.000
_cell.length_b   1.000
_cell.length_c   1.000
_cell.angle_alpha   90.00
_cell.angle_beta   90.00
_cell.angle_gamma   90.00
#
_symmetry.space_group_name_H-M   'P 1'
#
loop_
_entity.id
_entity.type
_entity.pdbx_description
1 polymer ?
#
loop_
_entity_poly.entity_id
_entity_poly.type
_entity_poly.pdbx_seq_one_letter_code
_entity_poly.pdbx_strand_id
1 'polypeptide(L)'
;MSYAYDTIADIIRLAEENNISFGDVVLRYELENYDRSEEGVIREIEHRLDIFEGSIQDGIDYAEKTASGMSGGQAAQLNGQAPRFMSDIAYKAMTYAIAVNEANAKMFRIVACPTAG
;
A
#
# COMPACT_ATOMS: atom_id res chain seq x y z
N MET A 1 -18.72 -3.48 25.03
CA MET A 1 -17.83 -4.56 24.56
C MET A 1 -16.59 -3.88 24.03
N SER A 2 -15.40 -4.39 24.30
CA SER A 2 -14.15 -3.85 23.78
C SER A 2 -13.62 -4.78 22.69
N TYR A 3 -13.09 -4.21 21.61
CA TYR A 3 -12.41 -4.93 20.52
C TYR A 3 -10.89 -4.97 20.69
N ALA A 4 -10.38 -4.79 21.91
CA ALA A 4 -8.94 -4.89 22.20
C ALA A 4 -8.38 -6.29 21.88
N TYR A 5 -7.22 -6.32 21.23
CA TYR A 5 -6.51 -7.54 20.85
C TYR A 5 -5.00 -7.38 20.99
N ASP A 6 -4.30 -8.46 21.33
CA ASP A 6 -2.83 -8.52 21.36
C ASP A 6 -2.27 -9.50 20.31
N THR A 7 -3.10 -10.45 19.85
CA THR A 7 -2.71 -11.48 18.90
C THR A 7 -3.68 -11.59 17.72
N ILE A 8 -3.22 -12.19 16.62
CA ILE A 8 -4.09 -12.52 15.48
C ILE A 8 -5.23 -13.45 15.90
N ALA A 9 -4.98 -14.35 16.86
CA ALA A 9 -6.00 -15.26 17.38
C ALA A 9 -7.12 -14.51 18.10
N ASP A 10 -6.81 -13.41 18.80
CA ASP A 10 -7.83 -12.57 19.43
C ASP A 10 -8.73 -11.90 18.39
N ILE A 11 -8.14 -11.42 17.30
CA ILE A 11 -8.90 -10.80 16.19
C ILE A 11 -9.86 -11.82 15.57
N ILE A 12 -9.38 -13.04 15.29
CA ILE A 12 -10.22 -14.12 14.74
C ILE A 12 -11.35 -14.47 15.71
N ARG A 13 -11.04 -14.64 17.00
CA ARG A 13 -12.04 -14.94 18.04
C ARG A 13 -13.11 -13.85 18.11
N LEU A 14 -12.71 -12.57 18.14
CA LEU A 14 -13.65 -11.44 18.17
C LEU A 14 -14.50 -11.36 16.91
N ALA A 15 -13.93 -11.66 15.74
CA ALA A 15 -14.64 -11.70 14.47
C ALA A 15 -15.73 -12.78 14.47
N GLU A 16 -15.41 -13.99 14.94
CA GLU A 16 -16.35 -15.11 15.05
C GLU A 16 -17.45 -14.86 16.10
N GLU A 17 -17.08 -14.41 17.31
CA GLU A 17 -18.02 -14.13 18.40
C GLU A 17 -19.04 -13.05 18.04
N ASN A 18 -18.63 -12.05 17.25
CA ASN A 18 -19.49 -10.92 16.87
C ASN A 18 -20.08 -11.07 15.45
N ASN A 19 -19.74 -12.16 14.74
CA ASN A 19 -20.13 -12.40 13.35
C ASN A 19 -19.81 -11.21 12.41
N ILE A 20 -18.58 -10.73 12.48
CA ILE A 20 -18.03 -9.63 11.67
C ILE A 20 -16.71 -10.04 11.02
N SER A 21 -16.20 -9.25 10.07
CA SER A 21 -14.92 -9.56 9.41
C SER A 21 -13.70 -9.24 10.27
N PHE A 22 -12.54 -9.78 9.89
CA PHE A 22 -11.25 -9.43 10.50
C PHE A 22 -10.99 -7.91 10.45
N GLY A 23 -11.29 -7.29 9.30
CA GLY A 23 -11.14 -5.85 9.11
C GLY A 23 -12.07 -5.04 9.99
N ASP A 24 -13.30 -5.51 10.22
CA ASP A 24 -14.26 -4.84 11.10
C ASP A 24 -13.81 -4.83 12.56
N VAL A 25 -13.15 -5.90 13.02
CA VAL A 25 -12.56 -5.92 14.37
C VAL A 25 -11.48 -4.85 14.51
N VAL A 26 -10.57 -4.76 13.53
CA VAL A 26 -9.50 -3.75 13.50
C VAL A 26 -10.07 -2.33 13.42
N LEU A 27 -11.09 -2.13 12.58
CA LEU A 27 -11.79 -0.85 12.45
C LEU A 27 -12.46 -0.45 13.77
N ARG A 28 -13.21 -1.36 14.41
CA ARG A 28 -13.87 -1.08 15.69
C ARG A 28 -12.86 -0.80 16.80
N TYR A 29 -11.73 -1.51 16.82
CA TYR A 29 -10.62 -1.20 17.72
C TYR A 29 -10.07 0.22 17.49
N GLU A 30 -9.86 0.63 16.24
CA GLU A 30 -9.42 2.00 15.90
C GLU A 30 -10.43 3.04 16.40
N LEU A 31 -11.73 2.80 16.19
CA LEU A 31 -12.82 3.71 16.64
C LEU A 31 -12.95 3.78 18.17
N GLU A 32 -12.59 2.72 18.90
CA GLU A 32 -12.59 2.71 20.37
C GLU A 32 -11.41 3.47 20.97
N ASN A 33 -10.24 3.44 20.31
CA ASN A 33 -9.01 4.04 20.84
C ASN A 33 -8.77 5.46 20.35
N TYR A 34 -9.37 5.85 19.22
CA TYR A 34 -9.18 7.16 18.61
C TYR A 34 -10.52 7.85 18.38
N ASP A 35 -10.55 9.17 18.60
CA ASP A 35 -11.73 10.00 18.34
C ASP A 35 -11.87 10.28 16.83
N ARG A 36 -12.26 9.24 16.08
CA ARG A 36 -12.48 9.27 14.62
C ARG A 36 -13.81 8.65 14.29
N SER A 37 -14.47 9.14 13.24
CA SER A 37 -15.63 8.46 12.67
C SER A 37 -15.20 7.37 11.69
N GLU A 38 -16.04 6.37 11.50
CA GLU A 38 -15.83 5.30 10.52
C GLU A 38 -15.58 5.86 9.12
N GLU A 39 -16.38 6.85 8.70
CA GLU A 39 -16.21 7.50 7.41
C GLU A 39 -14.89 8.28 7.34
N GLY A 40 -14.40 8.81 8.47
CA GLY A 40 -13.10 9.45 8.55
C GLY A 40 -11.96 8.47 8.30
N VAL A 41 -12.03 7.27 8.89
CA VAL A 41 -11.04 6.21 8.69
C VAL A 41 -11.06 5.71 7.24
N ILE A 42 -12.24 5.44 6.68
CA ILE A 42 -12.38 4.98 5.29
C ILE A 42 -11.85 6.03 4.31
N ARG A 43 -12.20 7.31 4.48
CA ARG A 43 -11.67 8.40 3.63
C ARG A 43 -10.16 8.51 3.68
N GLU A 44 -9.55 8.30 4.84
CA GLU A 44 -8.09 8.33 4.98
C GLU A 44 -7.43 7.13 4.28
N ILE A 45 -8.08 5.95 4.30
CA ILE A 45 -7.62 4.78 3.53
C ILE A 45 -7.68 5.07 2.02
N GLU A 46 -8.81 5.60 1.53
CA GLU A 46 -8.99 5.98 0.12
C GLU A 46 -7.95 7.02 -0.31
N HIS A 47 -7.75 8.07 0.47
CA HIS A 47 -6.73 9.09 0.20
C HIS A 47 -5.31 8.52 0.12
N ARG A 48 -4.98 7.53 0.96
CA ARG A 48 -3.68 6.84 0.88
C ARG A 48 -3.57 5.99 -0.38
N LEU A 49 -4.64 5.34 -0.81
CA LEU A 49 -4.68 4.59 -2.06
C LEU A 49 -4.44 5.51 -3.27
N ASP A 50 -5.07 6.69 -3.30
CA ASP A 50 -4.84 7.68 -4.35
C ASP A 50 -3.35 8.10 -4.42
N ILE A 51 -2.70 8.27 -3.27
CA ILE A 51 -1.27 8.57 -3.22
C ILE A 51 -0.44 7.38 -3.73
N PHE A 52 -0.77 6.13 -3.36
CA PHE A 52 -0.08 4.94 -3.86
C PHE A 52 -0.16 4.84 -5.40
N GLU A 53 -1.34 5.07 -5.97
CA GLU A 53 -1.54 5.09 -7.42
C GLU A 53 -0.71 6.20 -8.07
N GLY A 54 -0.70 7.40 -7.47
CA GLY A 54 0.16 8.51 -7.89
C GLY A 54 1.64 8.15 -7.87
N SER A 55 2.15 7.53 -6.80
CA SER A 55 3.55 7.11 -6.70
C SER A 55 3.96 6.10 -7.78
N ILE A 56 3.05 5.19 -8.13
CA ILE A 56 3.27 4.24 -9.24
C ILE A 56 3.39 4.98 -10.56
N GLN A 57 2.48 5.92 -10.81
CA GLN A 57 2.47 6.71 -12.04
C GLN A 57 3.73 7.57 -12.16
N ASP A 58 4.12 8.27 -11.09
CA ASP A 58 5.36 9.07 -11.03
C ASP A 58 6.60 8.22 -11.31
N GLY A 59 6.65 7.00 -10.77
CA GLY A 59 7.73 6.04 -11.00
C GLY A 59 7.81 5.54 -12.44
N ILE A 60 6.67 5.39 -13.12
CA ILE A 60 6.59 4.96 -14.52
C ILE A 60 6.91 6.11 -15.49
N ASP A 61 6.38 7.31 -15.24
CA ASP A 61 6.51 8.45 -16.16
C ASP A 61 7.90 9.06 -16.14
N TYR A 62 8.53 9.13 -14.96
CA TYR A 62 9.86 9.72 -14.83
C TYR A 62 10.95 8.68 -15.12
N ALA A 63 11.27 8.47 -16.40
CA ALA A 63 12.26 7.47 -16.81
C ALA A 63 13.73 7.86 -16.56
N GLU A 64 14.00 9.10 -16.14
CA GLU A 64 15.36 9.56 -15.86
C GLU A 64 15.93 8.93 -14.58
N LYS A 65 17.26 8.82 -14.54
CA LYS A 65 17.97 8.29 -13.38
C LYS A 65 18.04 9.33 -12.25
N THR A 66 18.13 8.85 -11.02
CA THR A 66 18.41 9.67 -9.84
C THR A 66 19.77 10.38 -9.95
N ALA A 67 20.01 11.39 -9.11
CA ALA A 67 21.27 12.13 -9.09
C ALA A 67 22.52 11.26 -8.88
N SER A 68 22.39 10.10 -8.22
CA SER A 68 23.47 9.13 -8.05
C SER A 68 23.67 8.19 -9.24
N GLY A 69 22.71 8.16 -10.18
CA GLY A 69 22.71 7.27 -11.34
C GLY A 69 22.38 5.81 -11.03
N MET A 70 22.06 5.47 -9.78
CA MET A 70 21.88 4.08 -9.32
C MET A 70 20.46 3.52 -9.54
N SER A 71 19.45 4.38 -9.66
CA SER A 71 18.04 3.98 -9.82
C SER A 71 17.34 4.88 -10.85
N GLY A 72 16.40 4.32 -11.61
CA GLY A 72 15.53 5.10 -12.51
C GLY A 72 15.38 4.49 -13.89
N GLY A 73 14.14 4.44 -14.39
CA GLY A 73 13.78 4.04 -15.75
C GLY A 73 13.48 2.55 -15.92
N GLN A 74 13.66 1.72 -14.88
CA GLN A 74 13.34 0.29 -14.94
C GLN A 74 11.83 0.09 -14.94
N ALA A 75 11.09 0.84 -14.11
CA ALA A 75 9.63 0.79 -14.07
C ALA A 75 9.01 1.12 -15.45
N ALA A 76 9.46 2.19 -16.09
CA ALA A 76 9.03 2.59 -17.43
C ALA A 76 9.32 1.49 -18.47
N GLN A 77 10.53 0.91 -18.42
CA GLN A 77 10.93 -0.17 -19.34
C GLN A 77 10.08 -1.42 -19.17
N LEU A 78 9.76 -1.81 -17.93
CA LEU A 78 8.93 -2.97 -17.62
C LEU A 78 7.48 -2.75 -18.05
N ASN A 79 6.93 -1.56 -17.77
CA ASN A 79 5.55 -1.23 -18.15
C ASN A 79 5.32 -1.28 -19.68
N GLY A 80 6.35 -0.99 -20.48
CA GLY A 80 6.30 -1.08 -21.94
C GLY A 80 6.52 -2.49 -22.53
N GLN A 81 6.71 -3.52 -21.71
CA GLN A 81 7.01 -4.88 -22.15
C GLN A 81 5.95 -5.89 -21.71
N ALA A 82 5.79 -6.95 -22.50
CA ALA A 82 4.98 -8.10 -22.12
C ALA A 82 5.82 -9.11 -21.32
N PRO A 83 5.23 -9.76 -20.30
CA PRO A 83 5.91 -10.82 -19.56
C PRO A 83 6.25 -12.00 -20.48
N ARG A 84 7.46 -12.55 -20.30
CA ARG A 84 7.93 -13.73 -21.06
C ARG A 84 7.84 -15.04 -20.26
N PHE A 85 8.12 -14.97 -18.97
CA PHE A 85 8.21 -16.14 -18.09
C PHE A 85 7.33 -16.03 -16.83
N MET A 86 6.88 -14.82 -16.49
CA MET A 86 5.99 -14.56 -15.35
C MET A 86 4.54 -14.51 -15.81
N SER A 87 3.60 -14.76 -14.89
CA SER A 87 2.19 -14.43 -15.15
C SER A 87 2.01 -12.91 -15.20
N ASP A 88 0.94 -12.45 -15.87
CA ASP A 88 0.62 -11.03 -15.98
C ASP A 88 0.48 -10.36 -14.61
N ILE A 89 -0.13 -11.06 -13.64
CA ILE A 89 -0.32 -10.56 -12.27
C ILE A 89 1.02 -10.37 -11.57
N ALA A 90 1.91 -11.36 -11.63
CA ALA A 90 3.22 -11.29 -10.99
C ALA A 90 4.10 -10.20 -11.64
N TYR A 91 4.03 -10.08 -12.96
CA TYR A 91 4.77 -9.06 -13.70
C TYR A 91 4.28 -7.64 -13.36
N LYS A 92 2.96 -7.45 -13.28
CA LYS A 92 2.35 -6.18 -12.87
C LYS A 92 2.74 -5.81 -11.43
N ALA A 93 2.68 -6.75 -10.49
CA ALA A 93 3.07 -6.53 -9.10
C ALA A 93 4.55 -6.12 -8.98
N MET A 94 5.45 -6.82 -9.69
CA MET A 94 6.88 -6.47 -9.74
C MET A 94 7.09 -5.06 -10.33
N THR A 95 6.40 -4.74 -11.42
CA THR A 95 6.49 -3.42 -12.07
C THR A 95 6.10 -2.30 -11.12
N TYR A 96 4.99 -2.47 -10.37
CA TYR A 96 4.53 -1.49 -9.40
C TYR A 96 5.48 -1.36 -8.20
N ALA A 97 6.02 -2.48 -7.70
CA ALA A 97 7.01 -2.45 -6.63
C ALA A 97 8.27 -1.67 -7.02
N ILE A 98 8.74 -1.85 -8.26
CA ILE A 98 9.88 -1.10 -8.80
C ILE A 98 9.51 0.38 -8.98
N ALA A 99 8.31 0.69 -9.50
CA ALA A 99 7.85 2.06 -9.69
C ALA A 99 7.82 2.85 -8.37
N VAL A 100 7.23 2.29 -7.32
CA VAL A 100 7.18 2.94 -5.99
C VAL A 100 8.59 3.12 -5.40
N ASN A 101 9.47 2.14 -5.55
CA ASN A 101 10.87 2.26 -5.10
C ASN A 101 11.65 3.33 -5.85
N GLU A 102 11.44 3.44 -7.17
CA GLU A 102 12.04 4.52 -7.96
C GLU A 102 11.49 5.89 -7.57
N ALA A 103 10.18 6.01 -7.35
CA ALA A 103 9.55 7.24 -6.87
C ALA A 103 10.14 7.66 -5.51
N ASN A 104 10.30 6.73 -4.58
CA ASN A 104 10.97 6.96 -3.30
C ASN A 104 12.43 7.42 -3.49
N ALA A 105 13.21 6.73 -4.34
CA ALA A 105 14.60 7.07 -4.61
C ALA A 105 14.77 8.46 -5.26
N LYS A 106 13.74 8.96 -5.94
CA LYS A 106 13.67 10.29 -6.54
C LYS A 106 13.05 11.34 -5.60
N MET A 107 12.73 10.96 -4.36
CA MET A 107 12.08 11.81 -3.36
C MET A 107 10.69 12.33 -3.79
N PHE A 108 9.98 11.57 -4.62
CA PHE A 108 8.56 11.82 -4.88
C PHE A 108 7.70 11.44 -3.68
N ARG A 109 6.44 11.86 -3.71
CA ARG A 109 5.49 11.57 -2.63
C ARG A 109 5.19 10.07 -2.60
N ILE A 110 5.30 9.46 -1.42
CA ILE A 110 4.99 8.05 -1.16
C ILE A 110 4.23 7.88 0.16
N VAL A 111 3.61 6.72 0.35
CA VAL A 111 3.00 6.30 1.62
C VAL A 111 3.89 5.26 2.30
N ALA A 112 4.16 5.42 3.60
CA ALA A 112 4.94 4.45 4.36
C ALA A 112 4.11 3.19 4.69
N CYS A 113 4.69 2.00 4.50
CA CYS A 113 4.02 0.72 4.79
C CYS A 113 5.01 -0.41 5.17
N PRO A 114 5.44 -0.55 6.44
CA PRO A 114 5.33 0.42 7.53
C PRO A 114 6.38 1.53 7.44
N THR A 115 7.41 1.37 6.60
CA THR A 115 8.45 2.36 6.33
C THR A 115 8.40 2.82 4.87
N ALA A 116 9.18 3.84 4.55
CA ALA A 116 9.25 4.44 3.22
C ALA A 116 10.03 3.60 2.18
N GLY A 117 10.95 2.75 2.63
CA GLY A 117 11.81 1.93 1.77
C GLY A 117 11.46 0.46 1.85
#